data_AF-A0A537MMG3-F1
#
_entry.id   AF-A0A537MMG3-F1
#
_cell.length_a   1.000
_cell.length_b   1.000
_cell.length_c   1.000
_cell.angle_alpha   90.00
_cell.angle_beta   90.00
_cell.angle_gamma   90.00
#
_symmetry.space_group_name_H-M   'P 1'
#
loop_
_entity.id
_entity.type
_entity.pdbx_description
1 polymer ?
#
loop_
_entity_poly.entity_id
_entity_poly.type
_entity_poly.pdbx_seq_one_letter_code
_entity_poly.pdbx_strand_id
1 'polypeptide(L)'
;LMGQSFGVYRLFLIGLSLVMTIALVSGLEFTRFGAQVRAAVDNQRMARGLGIDVERVFAVTFALGSGLAGLGGALAVEIVGLDHAFALTFLVFVLIVVAVGGLGSIGGSLAAASVLGISDMAGKYYLPELGAFLIYLVMVALLMWRP
;
A
#
# COMPACT_ATOMS: atom_id res chain seq x y z
N LEU A 1 33.49 -13.86 6.77
CA LEU A 1 32.63 -13.73 7.98
C LEU A 1 31.88 -12.38 8.03
N MET A 2 31.47 -11.81 6.89
CA MET A 2 30.53 -10.68 6.81
C MET A 2 29.65 -10.86 5.56
N GLY A 3 28.70 -11.79 5.65
CA GLY A 3 27.76 -12.14 4.58
C GLY A 3 26.28 -12.04 5.01
N GLN A 4 25.99 -11.29 6.08
CA GLN A 4 24.67 -11.19 6.71
C GLN A 4 23.90 -9.89 6.34
N SER A 5 24.39 -9.06 5.41
CA SER A 5 23.72 -7.78 5.08
C SER A 5 22.41 -7.97 4.30
N PHE A 6 22.33 -8.98 3.42
CA PHE A 6 21.12 -9.26 2.65
C PHE A 6 19.93 -9.72 3.53
N GLY A 7 20.23 -10.43 4.62
CA GLY A 7 19.20 -10.92 5.55
C GLY A 7 18.67 -9.82 6.48
N VAL A 8 19.54 -8.98 7.01
CA VAL A 8 19.16 -7.97 8.03
C VAL A 8 18.27 -6.89 7.45
N TYR A 9 18.55 -6.38 6.25
CA TYR A 9 17.72 -5.33 5.63
C TYR A 9 16.32 -5.86 5.26
N ARG A 10 16.24 -7.09 4.71
CA ARG A 10 14.95 -7.72 4.39
C ARG A 10 14.15 -8.04 5.66
N LEU A 11 14.79 -8.53 6.72
CA LEU A 11 14.14 -8.71 8.03
C LEU A 11 13.63 -7.39 8.59
N PHE A 12 14.43 -6.33 8.48
CA PHE A 12 14.05 -4.99 8.91
C PHE A 12 12.80 -4.49 8.16
N LEU A 13 12.75 -4.67 6.85
CA LEU A 13 11.58 -4.29 6.04
C LEU A 13 10.33 -5.11 6.37
N ILE A 14 10.46 -6.41 6.60
CA ILE A 14 9.35 -7.26 7.06
C ILE A 14 8.85 -6.77 8.42
N GLY A 15 9.77 -6.52 9.36
CA GLY A 15 9.42 -5.98 10.67
C GLY A 15 8.74 -4.60 10.59
N LEU A 16 9.31 -3.68 9.80
CA LEU A 16 8.78 -2.34 9.63
C LEU A 16 7.41 -2.35 8.96
N SER A 17 7.22 -3.12 7.89
CA SER A 17 5.92 -3.25 7.22
C SER A 17 4.85 -3.85 8.14
N LEU A 18 5.20 -4.83 8.97
CA LEU A 18 4.29 -5.40 9.97
C LEU A 18 3.91 -4.36 11.03
N VAL A 19 4.89 -3.62 11.56
CA VAL A 19 4.65 -2.54 12.53
C VAL A 19 3.76 -1.45 11.93
N MET A 20 4.04 -1.00 10.70
CA MET A 20 3.23 0.00 10.00
C MET A 20 1.81 -0.50 9.76
N THR A 21 1.65 -1.77 9.36
CA THR A 21 0.34 -2.39 9.15
C THR A 21 -0.46 -2.42 10.45
N ILE A 22 0.14 -2.89 11.54
CA ILE A 22 -0.51 -2.95 12.85
C ILE A 22 -0.86 -1.55 13.34
N ALA A 23 0.05 -0.58 13.22
CA ALA A 23 -0.17 0.80 13.63
C ALA A 23 -1.34 1.45 12.85
N LEU A 24 -1.42 1.22 11.54
CA LEU A 24 -2.49 1.76 10.71
C LEU A 24 -3.84 1.11 10.99
N VAL A 25 -3.88 -0.23 11.03
CA VAL A 25 -5.11 -0.97 11.32
C VAL A 25 -5.61 -0.60 12.70
N SER A 26 -4.75 -0.61 13.72
CA SER A 26 -5.17 -0.26 15.06
C SER A 26 -5.58 1.20 15.21
N GLY A 27 -4.84 2.10 14.55
CA GLY A 27 -5.15 3.52 14.49
C GLY A 27 -6.49 3.82 13.83
N LEU A 28 -6.85 3.12 12.76
CA LEU A 28 -8.06 3.41 11.97
C LEU A 28 -9.28 2.58 12.40
N GLU A 29 -9.07 1.37 12.94
CA GLU A 29 -10.19 0.52 13.37
C GLU A 29 -10.59 0.74 14.82
N PHE A 30 -9.62 0.83 15.74
CA PHE A 30 -9.88 0.85 17.18
C PHE A 30 -9.90 2.23 17.81
N THR A 31 -9.43 3.28 17.13
CA THR A 31 -9.41 4.64 17.72
C THR A 31 -10.62 5.49 17.33
N ARG A 32 -10.90 6.49 18.18
CA ARG A 32 -11.93 7.51 17.92
C ARG A 32 -11.65 8.32 16.65
N PHE A 33 -10.36 8.52 16.32
CA PHE A 33 -9.96 9.19 15.08
C PHE A 33 -10.41 8.37 13.85
N GLY A 34 -10.19 7.05 13.88
CA GLY A 34 -10.67 6.15 12.83
C GLY A 34 -12.20 6.16 12.65
N ALA A 35 -12.96 6.23 13.74
CA ALA A 35 -14.40 6.42 13.68
C ALA A 35 -14.82 7.76 13.03
N GLN A 36 -14.10 8.85 13.33
CA GLN A 36 -14.33 10.16 12.70
C GLN A 36 -14.01 10.15 11.20
N VAL A 37 -12.95 9.45 10.79
CA VAL A 37 -12.58 9.29 9.38
C VAL A 37 -13.67 8.52 8.63
N ARG A 38 -14.14 7.39 9.16
CA ARG A 38 -15.23 6.61 8.54
C ARG A 38 -16.52 7.43 8.43
N ALA A 39 -16.91 8.14 9.50
CA ALA A 39 -18.08 9.02 9.48
C ALA A 39 -17.94 10.18 8.46
N ALA A 40 -16.72 10.73 8.32
CA ALA A 40 -16.44 11.78 7.35
C ALA A 40 -16.50 11.25 5.90
N VAL A 41 -16.07 10.01 5.64
CA VAL A 41 -16.15 9.38 4.32
C VAL A 41 -17.60 9.03 3.95
N ASP A 42 -18.41 8.55 4.90
CA ASP A 42 -19.81 8.20 4.66
C ASP A 42 -20.66 9.43 4.35
N ASN A 43 -20.61 10.47 5.21
CA ASN A 43 -21.36 11.70 4.98
C ASN A 43 -20.71 12.90 5.67
N GLN A 44 -19.91 13.65 4.89
CA GLN A 44 -19.24 14.86 5.36
C GLN A 44 -20.20 15.92 5.94
N ARG A 45 -21.42 16.06 5.39
CA ARG A 45 -22.38 17.06 5.87
C ARG A 45 -22.93 16.67 7.25
N MET A 46 -23.25 15.39 7.44
CA MET A 46 -23.71 14.87 8.73
C MET A 46 -22.59 14.91 9.78
N ALA A 47 -21.36 14.55 9.40
CA ALA A 47 -20.20 14.60 10.30
C ALA A 47 -19.94 16.03 10.84
N ARG A 48 -20.03 17.06 9.98
CA ARG A 48 -19.93 18.47 10.42
C ARG A 48 -21.05 18.87 11.38
N GLY A 49 -22.27 18.39 11.13
CA GLY A 49 -23.43 18.62 12.01
C GLY A 49 -23.26 18.02 13.42
N LEU A 50 -22.44 16.98 13.56
CA LEU A 50 -22.08 16.37 14.85
C LEU A 50 -20.89 17.05 15.55
N GLY A 51 -20.40 18.18 15.01
CA GLY A 51 -19.25 18.91 15.56
C GLY A 51 -17.89 18.30 15.22
N ILE A 52 -17.83 17.36 14.25
CA ILE A 52 -16.56 16.83 13.75
C ILE A 52 -15.97 17.85 12.76
N ASP A 53 -14.74 18.28 13.04
CA ASP A 53 -13.94 19.07 12.11
C ASP A 53 -13.42 18.17 10.97
N VAL A 54 -14.26 17.99 9.96
CA VAL A 54 -13.97 17.15 8.78
C VAL A 54 -12.72 17.61 8.06
N GLU A 55 -12.45 18.92 8.05
CA GLU A 55 -11.32 19.52 7.34
C GLU A 55 -10.00 19.13 8.02
N ARG A 56 -9.94 19.22 9.36
CA ARG A 56 -8.78 18.76 10.14
C ARG A 56 -8.61 17.24 10.06
N VAL A 57 -9.69 16.47 10.13
CA VAL A 57 -9.62 15.00 10.01
C VAL A 57 -9.06 14.60 8.65
N PHE A 58 -9.54 15.22 7.56
CA PHE A 58 -9.07 14.95 6.21
C PHE A 58 -7.62 15.39 5.99
N ALA A 59 -7.22 16.55 6.53
CA ALA A 59 -5.86 17.04 6.44
C ALA A 59 -4.87 16.08 7.14
N VAL A 60 -5.22 15.58 8.32
CA VAL A 60 -4.38 14.61 9.06
C VAL A 60 -4.31 13.27 8.33
N THR A 61 -5.42 12.73 7.83
CA THR A 61 -5.38 11.47 7.07
C THR A 61 -4.60 11.62 5.76
N PHE A 62 -4.75 12.74 5.06
CA PHE A 62 -4.00 13.02 3.84
C PHE A 62 -2.49 13.16 4.11
N ALA A 63 -2.11 13.87 5.18
CA ALA A 63 -0.72 14.01 5.60
C ALA A 63 -0.11 12.66 5.98
N LEU A 64 -0.85 11.83 6.75
CA LEU A 64 -0.44 10.48 7.09
C LEU A 64 -0.28 9.60 5.84
N GLY A 65 -1.28 9.58 4.95
CA GLY A 65 -1.23 8.80 3.71
C GLY A 65 -0.07 9.19 2.80
N SER A 66 0.14 10.49 2.62
CA SER A 66 1.24 11.02 1.80
C SER A 66 2.61 10.71 2.41
N GLY A 67 2.74 10.82 3.74
CA GLY A 67 3.94 10.44 4.47
C GLY A 67 4.27 8.95 4.33
N LEU A 68 3.25 8.09 4.49
CA LEU A 68 3.39 6.64 4.32
C LEU A 68 3.74 6.25 2.88
N ALA A 69 3.15 6.92 1.89
CA ALA A 69 3.48 6.71 0.48
C ALA A 69 4.95 7.09 0.19
N GLY A 70 5.42 8.22 0.72
CA GLY A 70 6.81 8.65 0.61
C GLY A 70 7.78 7.68 1.28
N LEU A 71 7.47 7.23 2.49
CA LEU A 71 8.27 6.22 3.21
C LEU A 71 8.31 4.89 2.44
N GLY A 72 7.17 4.41 1.94
CA GLY A 72 7.10 3.18 1.15
C GLY A 72 7.93 3.27 -0.13
N GLY A 73 7.86 4.39 -0.85
CA GLY A 73 8.66 4.62 -2.05
C GLY A 73 10.17 4.69 -1.78
N ALA A 74 10.58 5.39 -0.70
CA ALA A 74 11.98 5.48 -0.31
C ALA A 74 12.58 4.11 0.03
N LEU A 75 11.84 3.27 0.73
CA LEU A 75 12.27 1.90 1.07
C LEU A 75 12.28 0.97 -0.15
N ALA A 76 11.34 1.15 -1.08
CA ALA A 76 11.25 0.33 -2.29
C ALA A 76 12.42 0.56 -3.27
N VAL A 77 12.93 1.79 -3.35
CA VAL A 77 14.04 2.17 -4.24
C VAL A 77 15.30 1.34 -3.97
N GLU A 78 15.60 1.05 -2.71
CA GLU A 78 16.83 0.31 -2.34
C GLU A 78 16.77 -1.17 -2.77
N ILE A 79 15.57 -1.74 -2.92
CA ILE A 79 15.38 -3.12 -3.38
C ILE A 79 15.27 -3.21 -4.90
N VAL A 80 14.49 -2.30 -5.51
CA VAL A 80 14.12 -2.37 -6.93
C VAL A 80 15.15 -1.67 -7.82
N GLY A 81 15.92 -0.73 -7.28
CA GLY A 81 16.79 0.15 -8.05
C GLY A 81 16.02 1.29 -8.71
N LEU A 82 16.71 2.42 -8.90
CA LEU A 82 16.16 3.58 -9.61
C LEU A 82 16.42 3.44 -11.11
N ASP A 83 15.34 3.34 -11.88
CA ASP A 83 15.35 3.47 -13.34
C ASP A 83 14.30 4.50 -13.75
N HIS A 84 14.38 5.02 -14.97
CA HIS A 84 13.47 6.04 -15.52
C HIS A 84 12.01 5.56 -15.53
N ALA A 85 11.78 4.25 -15.65
CA ALA A 85 10.46 3.64 -15.63
C ALA A 85 9.94 3.32 -14.22
N PHE A 86 10.74 3.47 -13.16
CA PHE A 86 10.38 3.06 -11.80
C PHE A 86 9.05 3.68 -11.35
N ALA A 87 8.88 4.99 -11.55
CA ALA A 87 7.67 5.70 -11.14
C ALA A 87 6.42 5.18 -11.84
N LEU A 88 6.50 4.89 -13.15
CA LEU A 88 5.35 4.39 -13.93
C LEU A 88 4.99 2.98 -13.51
N THR A 89 5.97 2.09 -13.40
CA THR A 89 5.75 0.69 -13.01
C THR A 89 5.19 0.60 -11.58
N PHE A 90 5.69 1.43 -10.66
CA PHE A 90 5.21 1.46 -9.28
C PHE A 90 3.82 2.07 -9.17
N LEU A 91 3.52 3.13 -9.94
CA LEU A 91 2.18 3.73 -10.01
C LEU A 91 1.13 2.71 -10.48
N VAL A 92 1.44 1.95 -11.53
CA VAL A 92 0.56 0.89 -12.05
C VAL A 92 0.33 -0.19 -10.98
N PHE A 93 1.38 -0.63 -10.28
CA PHE A 93 1.26 -1.61 -9.22
C PHE A 93 0.37 -1.12 -8.06
N VAL A 94 0.54 0.13 -7.62
CA VAL A 94 -0.29 0.73 -6.57
C VAL A 94 -1.76 0.85 -7.02
N LEU A 95 -2.00 1.27 -8.27
CA LEU A 95 -3.35 1.36 -8.83
C LEU A 95 -4.04 -0.01 -8.83
N ILE A 96 -3.32 -1.07 -9.20
CA ILE A 96 -3.79 -2.46 -9.16
C ILE A 96 -4.21 -2.84 -7.74
N VAL A 97 -3.35 -2.60 -6.75
CA VAL A 97 -3.62 -2.94 -5.35
C VAL A 97 -4.88 -2.23 -4.85
N VAL A 98 -5.04 -0.93 -5.14
CA VAL A 98 -6.21 -0.14 -4.73
C VAL A 98 -7.47 -0.60 -5.47
N ALA A 99 -7.37 -0.93 -6.75
CA ALA A 99 -8.49 -1.47 -7.52
C ALA A 99 -8.97 -2.79 -6.92
N VAL A 100 -8.08 -3.74 -6.66
CA VAL A 100 -8.43 -5.05 -6.08
C VAL A 100 -8.96 -4.90 -4.65
N GLY A 101 -8.33 -4.07 -3.83
CA GLY A 101 -8.71 -3.85 -2.44
C GLY A 101 -10.02 -3.09 -2.24
N GLY A 102 -10.41 -2.25 -3.21
CA GLY A 102 -11.61 -1.40 -3.17
C GLY A 102 -11.36 -0.03 -2.52
N LEU A 103 -11.96 1.02 -3.11
CA LEU A 103 -11.71 2.43 -2.79
C LEU A 103 -12.06 2.87 -1.35
N GLY A 104 -12.78 2.05 -0.58
CA GLY A 104 -13.21 2.35 0.80
C GLY A 104 -12.78 1.32 1.85
N SER A 105 -12.07 0.25 1.47
CA SER A 105 -11.73 -0.85 2.39
C SER A 105 -10.23 -0.89 2.68
N ILE A 106 -9.86 -0.48 3.89
CA ILE A 106 -8.46 -0.52 4.38
C ILE A 106 -8.00 -1.99 4.51
N GLY A 107 -8.85 -2.86 5.08
CA GLY A 107 -8.54 -4.29 5.20
C GLY A 107 -8.42 -4.98 3.84
N GLY A 108 -9.28 -4.62 2.87
CA GLY A 108 -9.23 -5.15 1.51
C GLY A 108 -7.95 -4.76 0.78
N SER A 109 -7.51 -3.50 0.91
CA SER A 109 -6.27 -3.01 0.29
C SER A 109 -5.01 -3.62 0.92
N LEU A 110 -4.98 -3.85 2.23
CA LEU A 110 -3.89 -4.57 2.89
C LEU A 110 -3.80 -6.05 2.45
N ALA A 111 -4.94 -6.74 2.36
CA ALA A 111 -4.99 -8.11 1.89
C ALA A 111 -4.54 -8.21 0.41
N ALA A 112 -5.03 -7.31 -0.44
CA ALA A 112 -4.63 -7.24 -1.85
C ALA A 112 -3.13 -6.97 -2.00
N ALA A 113 -2.58 -5.98 -1.26
CA ALA A 113 -1.15 -5.65 -1.29
C ALA A 113 -0.28 -6.84 -0.88
N SER A 114 -0.67 -7.55 0.18
CA SER A 114 0.06 -8.71 0.69
C SER A 114 0.07 -9.86 -0.32
N VAL A 115 -1.10 -10.20 -0.88
CA VAL A 115 -1.21 -11.29 -1.87
C VAL A 115 -0.44 -10.94 -3.14
N LEU A 116 -0.66 -9.75 -3.69
CA LEU A 116 0.00 -9.30 -4.92
C LEU A 116 1.52 -9.19 -4.75
N GLY A 117 2.00 -8.69 -3.61
CA GLY A 117 3.43 -8.60 -3.31
C GLY A 117 4.10 -9.97 -3.19
N ILE A 118 3.45 -10.94 -2.52
CA ILE A 118 3.96 -12.31 -2.42
C ILE A 118 3.97 -12.98 -3.80
N SER A 119 2.90 -12.80 -4.59
CA SER A 119 2.81 -13.35 -5.95
C SER A 119 3.87 -12.76 -6.89
N ASP A 120 4.13 -11.45 -6.82
CA ASP A 120 5.17 -10.79 -7.62
C ASP A 120 6.57 -11.31 -7.25
N MET A 121 6.88 -11.43 -5.97
CA MET A 121 8.17 -11.96 -5.51
C MET A 121 8.35 -13.45 -5.86
N ALA A 122 7.29 -14.25 -5.72
CA ALA A 122 7.31 -15.67 -6.12
C ALA A 122 7.52 -15.80 -7.64
N GLY A 123 6.84 -14.97 -8.44
CA GLY A 123 7.00 -14.95 -9.89
C GLY A 123 8.42 -14.63 -10.33
N LYS A 124 9.05 -13.64 -9.70
CA LYS A 124 10.46 -13.26 -9.94
C LYS A 124 11.45 -14.36 -9.55
N TYR A 125 11.13 -15.19 -8.55
CA TYR A 125 12.01 -16.27 -8.09
C TYR A 125 11.97 -17.50 -9.02
N TYR A 126 10.79 -17.90 -9.50
CA TYR A 126 10.64 -19.13 -10.29
C TYR A 126 10.96 -18.96 -11.79
N LEU A 127 10.74 -17.79 -12.38
CA LEU A 127 10.96 -17.53 -13.81
C LEU A 127 11.70 -16.19 -14.05
N PRO A 128 13.01 -16.08 -13.73
CA PRO A 128 13.76 -14.84 -13.81
C PRO A 128 13.88 -14.26 -15.24
N GLU A 129 13.83 -15.09 -16.30
CA GLU A 129 13.86 -14.64 -17.70
C GLU A 129 12.54 -13.98 -18.17
N LEU A 130 11.43 -14.20 -17.44
CA LEU A 130 10.10 -13.62 -17.70
C LEU A 130 9.66 -12.60 -16.63
N GLY A 131 10.54 -12.25 -15.67
CA GLY A 131 10.17 -11.42 -14.52
C GLY A 131 9.60 -10.04 -14.89
N ALA A 132 10.05 -9.45 -16.00
CA ALA A 132 9.44 -8.22 -16.55
C ALA A 132 8.09 -8.49 -17.23
N PHE A 133 7.91 -9.65 -17.84
CA PHE A 133 6.70 -10.05 -18.56
C PHE A 133 5.54 -10.38 -17.62
N LEU A 134 5.83 -10.90 -16.42
CA LEU A 134 4.84 -11.26 -15.41
C LEU A 134 4.06 -10.05 -14.88
N ILE A 135 4.71 -8.89 -14.70
CA ILE A 135 4.03 -7.67 -14.26
C ILE A 135 3.02 -7.19 -15.32
N TYR A 136 3.35 -7.35 -16.60
CA TYR A 136 2.45 -7.05 -17.72
C TYR A 136 1.32 -8.09 -17.83
N LEU A 137 1.59 -9.36 -17.56
CA LEU A 137 0.58 -10.43 -17.59
C LEU A 137 -0.44 -10.25 -16.46
N VAL A 138 0.02 -9.90 -15.26
CA VAL A 138 -0.84 -9.54 -14.12
C VAL A 138 -1.67 -8.28 -14.44
N MET A 139 -1.06 -7.26 -15.04
CA MET A 139 -1.77 -6.06 -15.50
C MET A 139 -2.86 -6.38 -16.54
N VAL A 140 -2.55 -7.21 -17.54
CA VAL A 140 -3.50 -7.64 -18.58
C VAL A 140 -4.62 -8.48 -17.99
N ALA A 141 -4.30 -9.45 -17.12
CA ALA A 141 -5.30 -10.28 -16.45
C ALA A 141 -6.25 -9.43 -15.58
N LEU A 142 -5.72 -8.39 -14.93
CA LEU A 142 -6.51 -7.50 -14.07
C LEU A 142 -7.40 -6.53 -14.83
N LEU A 143 -6.92 -5.91 -15.92
CA LEU A 143 -7.76 -5.12 -16.83
C LEU A 143 -8.89 -5.97 -17.43
N MET A 144 -8.63 -7.27 -17.65
CA MET A 144 -9.62 -8.20 -18.17
C MET A 144 -10.63 -8.65 -17.09
N TRP A 145 -10.23 -8.66 -15.80
CA TRP A 145 -11.09 -9.05 -14.69
C TRP A 145 -12.03 -7.92 -14.24
N ARG A 146 -11.59 -6.66 -14.32
CA ARG A 146 -12.46 -5.50 -14.11
C ARG A 146 -12.39 -4.57 -15.32
N PRO A 147 -13.28 -4.74 -16.32
CA PRO A 147 -13.56 -3.68 -17.28
C PRO A 147 -14.13 -2.44 -16.58
#